data_AF-A0A0D8HNS8-F1
#
_entry.id   AF-A0A0D8HNS8-F1
#
_cell.length_a   1.000
_cell.length_b   1.000
_cell.length_c   1.000
_cell.angle_alpha   90.00
_cell.angle_beta   90.00
_cell.angle_gamma   90.00
#
_symmetry.space_group_name_H-M   'P 1'
#
loop_
_entity.id
_entity.type
_entity.pdbx_description
1 polymer ?
#
loop_
_entity_poly.entity_id
_entity_poly.type
_entity_poly.pdbx_seq_one_letter_code
_entity_poly.pdbx_strand_id
1 'polypeptide(L)'
;MCKPKPGPRCTPHIRKRLDKAAARIDQACAALDENPSHARLQRRVAAAEAAYRDALGLYDSTPGGQNELRTAIAAEPDPERGAELTRRLVAGQQLRAEQTEALRRKRSGVDNDNERNERGENDGRTDDAGTPREVLEAVRLESGTAGGQAGGNREILVGSGDRGSPSSRLLIGGHQIQPVTDHTLPADEHARFAARGLSAPMLYELDPADSGVYREQMLELTRKNPHAASVHVYDENEYRQMRLLVTDDGKAGVALKDDEIVSAFAHKDCAHPRSVQSMIRQATRLGGHRLDCFDTVLPKLYSDAGFVPVARLAWNDDYAPDGWDYQQFGRFNGGRPDVVFMAYDPDRVGGTYTPGAGEYVDDYDIGIARAQAYQPGASKI
;
A
#
# COMPACT_ATOMS: atom_id res chain seq x y z
N MET A 1 -16.42 -3.80 13.89
CA MET A 1 -15.87 -4.00 15.26
C MET A 1 -14.44 -4.46 15.10
N CYS A 2 -13.44 -3.61 15.37
CA CYS A 2 -12.03 -3.98 15.17
C CYS A 2 -11.66 -5.16 16.09
N LYS A 3 -11.35 -6.31 15.49
CA LYS A 3 -10.93 -7.52 16.22
C LYS A 3 -9.64 -7.26 17.00
N PRO A 4 -9.43 -7.91 18.17
CA PRO A 4 -8.19 -7.84 18.92
C PRO A 4 -7.15 -8.75 18.26
N LYS A 5 -6.62 -8.35 17.10
CA LYS A 5 -5.38 -8.94 16.55
C LYS A 5 -4.18 -8.24 17.20
N PRO A 6 -3.03 -8.93 17.34
CA PRO A 6 -1.81 -8.31 17.80
C PRO A 6 -1.33 -7.40 16.68
N GLY A 7 -1.69 -6.13 16.75
CA GLY A 7 -1.41 -5.09 15.78
C GLY A 7 -1.44 -3.72 16.47
N PRO A 8 -0.94 -2.65 15.83
CA PRO A 8 -1.04 -1.30 16.39
C PRO A 8 -2.51 -1.02 16.70
N ARG A 9 -2.80 -0.59 17.92
CA ARG A 9 -4.19 -0.45 18.39
C ARG A 9 -4.87 0.64 17.57
N CYS A 10 -6.03 0.35 16.99
CA CYS A 10 -6.73 1.32 16.14
C CYS A 10 -7.16 2.58 16.94
N THR A 11 -6.90 3.76 16.38
CA THR A 11 -7.26 5.11 16.83
C THR A 11 -8.69 5.15 17.35
N PRO A 12 -9.74 4.64 16.66
CA PRO A 12 -11.11 4.74 17.17
C PRO A 12 -11.32 3.95 18.47
N HIS A 13 -10.69 2.78 18.62
CA HIS A 13 -10.78 2.00 19.83
C HIS A 13 -10.04 2.68 20.99
N ILE A 14 -8.85 3.22 20.74
CA ILE A 14 -8.08 3.91 21.77
C ILE A 14 -8.73 5.24 22.17
N ARG A 15 -9.33 5.97 21.22
CA ARG A 15 -10.16 7.14 21.51
C ARG A 15 -11.31 6.79 22.46
N LYS A 16 -12.09 5.74 22.18
CA LYS A 16 -13.14 5.29 23.10
C LYS A 16 -12.62 4.93 24.49
N ARG A 17 -11.37 4.46 24.60
CA ARG A 17 -10.73 4.20 25.90
C ARG A 17 -10.31 5.49 26.59
N LEU A 18 -9.77 6.45 25.84
CA LEU A 18 -9.43 7.79 26.32
C LEU A 18 -10.68 8.53 26.84
N ASP A 19 -11.77 8.52 26.08
CA ASP A 19 -13.05 9.14 26.46
C ASP A 19 -13.60 8.52 27.76
N LYS A 20 -13.52 7.19 27.89
CA LYS A 20 -13.90 6.49 29.13
C LYS A 20 -12.99 6.85 30.31
N ALA A 21 -11.71 7.10 30.07
CA ALA A 21 -10.78 7.51 31.11
C ALA A 21 -11.05 8.96 31.55
N ALA A 22 -11.36 9.86 30.60
CA ALA A 22 -11.78 11.23 30.88
C ALA A 22 -13.05 11.26 31.74
N ALA A 23 -14.09 10.52 31.34
CA ALA A 23 -15.34 10.43 32.11
C ALA A 23 -15.14 9.89 33.54
N ARG A 24 -14.12 9.05 33.77
CA ARG A 24 -13.77 8.56 35.12
C ARG A 24 -13.07 9.62 35.96
N ILE A 25 -12.28 10.49 35.36
CA ILE A 25 -11.72 11.67 36.06
C ILE A 25 -12.88 12.54 36.51
N ASP A 26 -13.80 12.91 35.61
CA ASP A 26 -14.93 13.78 35.93
C ASP A 26 -15.76 13.22 37.11
N GLN A 27 -16.08 11.91 37.07
CA GLN A 27 -16.77 11.23 38.17
C GLN A 27 -15.96 11.16 39.47
N ALA A 28 -14.64 11.05 39.39
CA ALA A 28 -13.77 11.03 40.56
C ALA A 28 -13.67 12.41 41.21
N CYS A 29 -13.52 13.47 40.40
CA CYS A 29 -13.47 14.85 40.84
C CYS A 29 -14.81 15.28 41.46
N ALA A 30 -15.94 15.02 40.78
CA ALA A 30 -17.26 15.38 41.31
C ALA A 30 -17.53 14.76 42.69
N ALA A 31 -17.16 13.50 42.91
CA ALA A 31 -17.30 12.89 44.23
C ALA A 31 -16.35 13.47 45.28
N LEU A 32 -15.13 13.86 44.86
CA LEU A 32 -14.16 14.50 45.76
C LEU A 32 -14.64 15.90 46.16
N ASP A 33 -15.27 16.66 45.26
CA ASP A 33 -15.81 17.99 45.55
C ASP A 33 -16.90 17.95 46.63
N GLU A 34 -17.71 16.89 46.66
CA GLU A 34 -18.68 16.65 47.74
C GLU A 34 -18.00 16.37 49.09
N ASN A 35 -16.79 15.80 49.10
CA ASN A 35 -16.05 15.43 50.32
C ASN A 35 -14.52 15.62 50.18
N PRO A 36 -14.01 16.88 50.21
CA PRO A 36 -12.64 17.18 49.79
C PRO A 36 -11.53 16.56 50.65
N SER A 37 -11.81 16.31 51.94
CA SER A 37 -10.86 15.71 52.88
C SER A 37 -10.84 14.18 52.83
N HIS A 38 -11.67 13.54 52.00
CA HIS A 38 -11.82 12.09 52.01
C HIS A 38 -10.67 11.40 51.25
N ALA A 39 -9.68 10.88 51.98
CA ALA A 39 -8.45 10.28 51.43
C ALA A 39 -8.68 9.18 50.37
N ARG A 40 -9.77 8.40 50.46
CA ARG A 40 -10.10 7.40 49.43
C ARG A 40 -10.49 8.05 48.08
N LEU A 41 -11.17 9.19 48.11
CA LEU A 41 -11.60 9.90 46.91
C LEU A 41 -10.42 10.60 46.25
N GLN A 42 -9.52 11.18 47.05
CA GLN A 42 -8.24 11.72 46.56
C GLN A 42 -7.41 10.64 45.84
N ARG A 43 -7.30 9.44 46.43
CA ARG A 43 -6.64 8.30 45.76
C ARG A 43 -7.37 7.86 44.48
N ARG A 44 -8.70 7.96 44.44
CA ARG A 44 -9.51 7.63 43.26
C ARG A 44 -9.26 8.61 42.11
N VAL A 45 -9.16 9.91 42.41
CA VAL A 45 -8.79 10.95 41.43
C VAL A 45 -7.40 10.68 40.88
N ALA A 46 -6.40 10.51 41.74
CA ALA A 46 -5.02 10.23 41.31
C ALA A 46 -4.92 8.96 40.43
N ALA A 47 -5.67 7.90 40.77
CA ALA A 47 -5.72 6.69 39.95
C ALA A 47 -6.42 6.92 38.60
N ALA A 48 -7.49 7.73 38.55
CA ALA A 48 -8.17 8.09 37.32
C ALA A 48 -7.27 8.94 36.40
N GLU A 49 -6.54 9.91 36.98
CA GLU A 49 -5.56 10.73 36.27
C GLU A 49 -4.40 9.90 35.70
N ALA A 50 -3.88 8.93 36.47
CA ALA A 50 -2.87 8.00 35.97
C ALA A 50 -3.41 7.16 34.79
N ALA A 51 -4.61 6.60 34.92
CA ALA A 51 -5.24 5.82 33.85
C ALA A 51 -5.52 6.65 32.58
N TYR A 52 -5.86 7.93 32.75
CA TYR A 52 -6.02 8.86 31.63
C TYR A 52 -4.68 9.16 30.96
N ARG A 53 -3.60 9.42 31.72
CA ARG A 53 -2.27 9.62 31.15
C ARG A 53 -1.80 8.40 30.35
N ASP A 54 -2.04 7.19 30.85
CA ASP A 54 -1.72 5.95 30.12
C ASP A 54 -2.55 5.83 28.84
N ALA A 55 -3.86 6.10 28.91
CA ALA A 55 -4.75 6.08 27.74
C ALA A 55 -4.36 7.15 26.72
N LEU A 56 -3.92 8.32 27.18
CA LEU A 56 -3.49 9.44 26.35
C LEU A 56 -2.17 9.12 25.65
N GLY A 57 -1.18 8.57 26.36
CA GLY A 57 0.08 8.14 25.73
C GLY A 57 -0.15 7.04 24.68
N LEU A 58 -1.05 6.09 24.96
CA LEU A 58 -1.48 5.11 23.97
C LEU A 58 -2.18 5.76 22.78
N TYR A 59 -3.04 6.76 23.02
CA TYR A 59 -3.73 7.50 21.97
C TYR A 59 -2.75 8.29 21.09
N ASP A 60 -1.79 8.98 21.70
CA ASP A 60 -0.73 9.73 21.03
C ASP A 60 0.19 8.82 20.21
N SER A 61 0.26 7.52 20.52
CA SER A 61 0.96 6.52 19.70
C SER A 61 0.20 6.05 18.46
N THR A 62 -1.10 6.35 18.37
CA THR A 62 -1.90 6.04 17.17
C THR A 62 -1.68 7.09 16.08
N PRO A 63 -1.81 6.76 14.78
CA PRO A 63 -1.61 7.73 13.70
C PRO A 63 -2.59 8.89 13.77
N GLY A 64 -3.85 8.63 14.18
CA GLY A 64 -4.82 9.68 14.40
C GLY A 64 -4.40 10.63 15.52
N GLY A 65 -3.94 10.10 16.66
CA GLY A 65 -3.42 10.93 17.76
C GLY A 65 -2.18 11.75 17.37
N GLN A 66 -1.24 11.16 16.62
CA GLN A 66 -0.08 11.88 16.10
C GLN A 66 -0.49 12.98 15.11
N ASN A 67 -1.48 12.73 14.24
CA ASN A 67 -1.96 13.74 13.31
C ASN A 67 -2.62 14.91 14.04
N GLU A 68 -3.46 14.62 15.04
CA GLU A 68 -4.08 15.65 15.88
C GLU A 68 -3.04 16.47 16.66
N LEU A 69 -1.99 15.83 17.17
CA LEU A 69 -0.87 16.53 17.80
C LEU A 69 -0.15 17.46 16.81
N ARG A 70 0.12 17.01 15.58
CA ARG A 70 0.74 17.87 14.55
C ARG A 70 -0.15 19.07 14.23
N THR A 71 -1.46 18.85 14.07
CA THR A 71 -2.42 19.93 13.87
C THR A 71 -2.46 20.89 15.05
N ALA A 72 -2.45 20.38 16.28
CA ALA A 72 -2.43 21.20 17.49
C ALA A 72 -1.14 22.02 17.61
N ILE A 73 0.03 21.43 17.34
CA ILE A 73 1.33 22.12 17.33
C ILE A 73 1.32 23.27 16.31
N ALA A 74 0.80 23.03 15.11
CA ALA A 74 0.74 24.05 14.07
C ALA A 74 -0.20 25.22 14.42
N ALA A 75 -1.18 24.99 15.31
CA ALA A 75 -2.17 25.98 15.73
C ALA A 75 -1.86 26.64 17.08
N GLU A 76 -0.83 26.20 17.81
CA GLU A 76 -0.54 26.65 19.18
C GLU A 76 0.42 27.86 19.20
N PRO A 77 -0.06 29.06 19.59
CA PRO A 77 0.79 30.26 19.67
C PRO A 77 1.68 30.32 20.92
N ASP A 78 1.37 29.56 21.98
CA ASP A 78 2.15 29.55 23.21
C ASP A 78 3.35 28.58 23.08
N PRO A 79 4.60 29.09 23.20
CA PRO A 79 5.79 28.26 23.01
C PRO A 79 5.94 27.15 24.07
N GLU A 80 5.46 27.35 25.30
CA GLU A 80 5.57 26.32 26.34
C GLU A 80 4.58 25.18 26.08
N ARG A 81 3.36 25.51 25.67
CA ARG A 81 2.35 24.51 25.26
C ARG A 81 2.76 23.80 23.97
N GLY A 82 3.32 24.53 23.01
CA GLY A 82 3.87 23.97 21.78
C GLY A 82 5.00 22.97 22.06
N ALA A 83 5.90 23.28 23.01
CA ALA A 83 6.95 22.36 23.44
C ALA A 83 6.39 21.10 24.11
N GLU A 84 5.33 21.21 24.92
CA GLU A 84 4.66 20.05 25.52
C GLU A 84 4.00 19.15 24.48
N LEU A 85 3.24 19.72 23.54
CA LEU A 85 2.63 18.96 22.45
C LEU A 85 3.69 18.26 21.58
N THR A 86 4.83 18.92 21.35
CA THR A 86 5.96 18.33 20.64
C THR A 86 6.56 17.15 21.40
N ARG A 87 6.76 17.26 22.73
CA ARG A 87 7.22 16.14 23.56
C ARG A 87 6.28 14.95 23.50
N ARG A 88 4.96 15.19 23.56
CA ARG A 88 3.94 14.15 23.41
C ARG A 88 3.99 13.48 22.04
N LEU A 89 4.16 14.26 20.97
CA LEU A 89 4.29 13.71 19.61
C LEU A 89 5.50 12.79 19.49
N VAL A 90 6.66 13.22 20.00
CA VAL A 90 7.89 12.42 19.99
C VAL A 90 7.71 11.13 20.78
N ALA A 91 7.14 11.21 21.99
CA ALA A 91 6.87 10.01 22.80
C ALA A 91 5.89 9.05 22.12
N GLY A 92 4.83 9.57 21.49
CA GLY A 92 3.88 8.79 20.71
C GLY A 92 4.52 8.11 19.50
N GLN A 93 5.41 8.80 18.79
CA GLN A 93 6.17 8.24 17.66
C GLN A 93 7.10 7.10 18.10
N GLN A 94 7.83 7.28 19.21
CA GLN A 94 8.70 6.26 19.78
C GLN A 94 7.90 5.02 20.18
N LEU A 95 6.80 5.20 20.93
CA LEU A 95 5.95 4.09 21.35
C LEU A 95 5.34 3.33 20.16
N ARG A 96 4.96 4.03 19.08
CA ARG A 96 4.50 3.39 17.85
C ARG A 96 5.60 2.58 17.18
N ALA A 97 6.81 3.13 17.08
CA ALA A 97 7.95 2.44 16.48
C ALA A 97 8.27 1.14 17.24
N GLU A 98 8.30 1.19 18.57
CA GLU A 98 8.49 0.02 19.44
C GLU A 98 7.41 -1.04 19.23
N GLN A 99 6.14 -0.63 19.15
CA GLN A 99 5.02 -1.54 18.90
C GLN A 99 5.13 -2.20 17.52
N THR A 100 5.44 -1.43 16.49
CA THR A 100 5.62 -1.94 15.12
C THR A 100 6.80 -2.91 15.05
N GLU A 101 7.92 -2.58 15.69
CA GLU A 101 9.08 -3.46 15.74
C GLU A 101 8.80 -4.76 16.51
N ALA A 102 8.14 -4.68 17.66
CA ALA A 102 7.73 -5.85 18.42
C ALA A 102 6.82 -6.78 17.60
N LEU A 103 5.94 -6.21 16.77
CA LEU A 103 5.10 -6.98 15.85
C LEU A 103 5.90 -7.61 14.71
N ARG A 104 6.87 -6.88 14.14
CA ARG A 104 7.79 -7.42 13.13
C ARG A 104 8.57 -8.61 13.69
N ARG A 105 9.14 -8.49 14.89
CA ARG A 105 9.88 -9.57 15.58
C ARG A 105 9.00 -10.81 15.82
N LYS A 106 7.75 -10.61 16.27
CA LYS A 106 6.78 -11.70 16.46
C LYS A 106 6.40 -12.40 15.16
N ARG A 107 6.30 -11.66 14.05
CA ARG A 107 6.02 -12.24 12.73
C ARG A 107 7.22 -12.99 12.15
N SER A 108 8.43 -12.53 12.43
CA SER A 108 9.66 -13.16 11.94
C SER A 108 10.13 -14.36 12.78
N GLY A 109 9.41 -14.76 13.83
CA GLY A 109 9.72 -15.96 14.63
C GLY A 109 11.05 -15.90 15.38
N VAL A 110 11.62 -14.70 15.59
CA VAL A 110 12.88 -14.54 16.33
C VAL A 110 12.54 -14.34 17.81
N ASP A 111 12.27 -15.44 18.49
CA ASP A 111 12.40 -15.50 19.96
C ASP A 111 13.89 -15.56 20.27
N ASN A 112 14.51 -14.40 20.47
CA ASN A 112 15.80 -14.31 21.15
C ASN A 112 15.58 -13.67 22.51
N ASP A 113 15.23 -14.52 23.47
CA ASP A 113 15.60 -14.31 24.86
C ASP A 113 17.14 -14.28 24.93
N ASN A 114 17.74 -13.09 24.93
CA ASN A 114 18.98 -12.89 25.66
C ASN A 114 19.16 -11.42 26.01
N GLU A 115 19.03 -11.13 27.30
CA GLU A 115 19.47 -9.87 27.88
C GLU A 115 21.00 -9.76 27.78
N ARG A 116 21.44 -8.50 27.54
CA ARG A 116 22.65 -7.89 28.10
C ARG A 116 24.01 -8.28 27.49
N ASN A 117 24.55 -7.38 26.65
CA ASN A 117 25.80 -6.69 27.00
C ASN A 117 26.03 -5.40 26.21
N GLU A 118 26.87 -4.55 26.81
CA GLU A 118 27.01 -3.10 26.66
C GLU A 118 27.95 -2.61 25.53
N ARG A 119 27.73 -1.34 25.14
CA ARG A 119 28.69 -0.25 24.78
C ARG A 119 29.41 -0.19 23.40
N GLY A 120 29.42 1.06 22.88
CA GLY A 120 30.39 1.63 21.91
C GLY A 120 29.72 2.26 20.68
N GLU A 121 29.25 3.51 20.70
CA GLU A 121 29.94 4.79 20.40
C GLU A 121 30.22 5.11 18.91
N ASN A 122 29.73 6.31 18.51
CA ASN A 122 30.18 7.25 17.45
C ASN A 122 30.12 6.86 15.96
N ASP A 123 29.94 7.74 14.98
CA ASP A 123 29.58 9.18 14.81
C ASP A 123 29.50 9.37 13.26
N GLY A 124 28.85 10.42 12.74
CA GLY A 124 29.03 10.82 11.34
C GLY A 124 27.86 11.51 10.64
N ARG A 125 27.70 12.82 10.89
CA ARG A 125 27.11 13.85 10.00
C ARG A 125 27.61 13.71 8.54
N THR A 126 26.90 14.14 7.48
CA THR A 126 26.62 15.55 7.13
C THR A 126 25.48 15.71 6.12
N ASP A 127 24.59 16.66 6.42
CA ASP A 127 23.95 17.72 5.64
C ASP A 127 24.27 17.82 4.12
N ASP A 128 23.25 18.04 3.27
CA ASP A 128 23.18 19.22 2.40
C ASP A 128 21.78 19.52 1.81
N ALA A 129 21.51 20.82 1.61
CA ALA A 129 20.24 21.48 1.26
C ALA A 129 19.95 21.49 -0.27
N GLY A 130 18.70 21.33 -0.74
CA GLY A 130 17.74 22.40 -1.10
C GLY A 130 17.90 22.88 -2.58
N THR A 131 17.02 22.61 -3.55
CA THR A 131 15.74 23.35 -3.91
C THR A 131 15.56 23.23 -5.46
N PRO A 132 14.41 23.50 -6.13
CA PRO A 132 13.00 23.17 -5.90
C PRO A 132 12.43 22.16 -6.95
N ARG A 133 11.33 21.49 -6.61
CA ARG A 133 10.55 20.63 -7.53
C ARG A 133 9.42 21.44 -8.20
N GLU A 134 9.41 21.43 -9.52
CA GLU A 134 8.25 21.83 -10.33
C GLU A 134 7.18 20.73 -10.38
N VAL A 135 5.94 21.21 -10.42
CA VAL A 135 4.67 20.51 -10.32
C VAL A 135 4.34 19.83 -11.65
N LEU A 136 4.08 18.51 -11.64
CA LEU A 136 3.49 17.83 -12.79
C LEU A 136 1.99 18.11 -12.85
N GLU A 137 1.65 19.15 -13.62
CA GLU A 137 0.33 19.43 -14.14
C GLU A 137 -0.03 18.48 -15.31
N ALA A 138 -1.33 18.38 -15.57
CA ALA A 138 -1.94 17.42 -16.49
C ALA A 138 -1.44 17.54 -17.94
N VAL A 139 -1.01 16.43 -18.52
CA VAL A 139 -0.70 16.34 -19.97
C VAL A 139 -2.00 16.40 -20.76
N ARG A 140 -2.31 17.58 -21.31
CA ARG A 140 -3.10 17.75 -22.53
C ARG A 140 -2.10 17.85 -23.69
N LEU A 141 -2.31 17.03 -24.73
CA LEU A 141 -1.48 16.95 -25.93
C LEU A 141 -1.58 18.24 -26.76
N GLU A 142 -0.43 18.72 -27.24
CA GLU A 142 -0.33 19.36 -28.56
C GLU A 142 0.65 18.59 -29.45
N SER A 143 0.33 18.59 -30.75
CA SER A 143 0.99 17.79 -31.79
C SER A 143 2.29 18.44 -32.24
N GLY A 144 3.40 17.71 -32.12
CA GLY A 144 4.70 18.08 -32.65
C GLY A 144 5.21 17.03 -33.64
N THR A 145 5.60 17.49 -34.81
CA THR A 145 5.91 16.77 -36.06
C THR A 145 7.12 15.83 -36.02
N ALA A 146 7.05 14.84 -36.90
CA ALA A 146 8.03 13.80 -37.19
C ALA A 146 9.44 14.31 -37.57
N GLY A 147 10.45 13.50 -37.26
CA GLY A 147 11.77 13.57 -37.88
C GLY A 147 12.77 12.56 -37.30
N GLY A 148 13.23 11.61 -38.13
CA GLY A 148 14.54 10.96 -37.95
C GLY A 148 14.54 9.45 -37.73
N GLN A 149 14.65 8.70 -38.83
CA GLN A 149 15.06 7.29 -38.84
C GLN A 149 16.47 7.10 -38.26
N ALA A 150 16.68 5.98 -37.56
CA ALA A 150 17.99 5.33 -37.51
C ALA A 150 17.75 3.82 -37.63
N GLY A 151 18.06 3.28 -38.81
CA GLY A 151 18.09 1.84 -39.08
C GLY A 151 19.34 1.22 -38.46
N GLY A 152 19.16 0.06 -37.83
CA GLY A 152 20.24 -0.80 -37.39
C GLY A 152 19.82 -2.25 -37.62
N ASN A 153 20.24 -2.79 -38.77
CA ASN A 153 20.16 -4.21 -39.08
C ASN A 153 20.78 -5.05 -37.95
N ARG A 154 20.03 -6.01 -37.41
CA ARG A 154 20.59 -7.26 -36.88
C ARG A 154 19.93 -8.41 -37.61
N GLU A 155 20.72 -9.03 -38.47
CA GLU A 155 20.40 -10.26 -39.20
C GLU A 155 19.95 -11.36 -38.25
N ILE A 156 18.76 -11.89 -38.51
CA ILE A 156 18.31 -13.17 -37.98
C ILE A 156 18.90 -14.24 -38.91
N LEU A 157 19.92 -14.94 -38.45
CA LEU A 157 20.41 -16.16 -39.09
C LEU A 157 19.35 -17.27 -38.92
N VAL A 158 18.57 -17.49 -39.98
CA VAL A 158 17.60 -18.58 -40.09
C VAL A 158 18.34 -19.89 -40.36
N GLY A 159 18.50 -20.70 -39.32
CA GLY A 159 18.87 -22.11 -39.45
C GLY A 159 17.62 -22.99 -39.41
N SER A 160 17.29 -23.62 -40.54
CA SER A 160 16.27 -24.67 -40.62
C SER A 160 16.65 -25.86 -39.72
N GLY A 161 15.77 -26.20 -38.78
CA GLY A 161 15.88 -27.38 -37.95
C GLY A 161 14.87 -27.36 -36.81
N ASP A 162 13.79 -28.13 -36.98
CA ASP A 162 12.80 -28.45 -35.95
C ASP A 162 13.49 -28.99 -34.68
N ARG A 163 13.61 -28.14 -33.66
CA ARG A 163 14.03 -28.46 -32.28
C ARG A 163 13.26 -27.54 -31.34
N GLY A 164 12.70 -28.11 -30.28
CA GLY A 164 11.81 -27.46 -29.33
C GLY A 164 12.26 -26.07 -28.89
N SER A 165 11.27 -25.19 -28.70
CA SER A 165 11.42 -23.77 -28.35
C SER A 165 12.57 -23.52 -27.36
N PRO A 166 13.53 -22.62 -27.68
CA PRO A 166 14.59 -22.28 -26.75
C PRO A 166 13.96 -21.55 -25.56
N SER A 167 14.09 -22.13 -24.37
CA SER A 167 13.72 -21.48 -23.11
C SER A 167 14.48 -20.14 -23.04
N SER A 168 13.74 -19.04 -23.15
CA SER A 168 14.31 -17.70 -23.27
C SER A 168 14.92 -17.32 -21.92
N ARG A 169 16.26 -17.33 -21.80
CA ARG A 169 16.93 -16.80 -20.62
C ARG A 169 16.77 -15.28 -20.60
N LEU A 170 16.20 -14.75 -19.53
CA LEU A 170 16.06 -13.31 -19.31
C LEU A 170 17.20 -12.79 -18.46
N LEU A 171 17.50 -11.50 -18.60
CA LEU A 171 18.45 -10.80 -17.75
C LEU A 171 17.71 -9.68 -17.01
N ILE A 172 17.36 -9.92 -15.74
CA ILE A 172 16.60 -8.98 -14.93
C ILE A 172 17.49 -8.54 -13.76
N GLY A 173 17.80 -7.24 -13.67
CA GLY A 173 18.63 -6.71 -12.58
C GLY A 173 20.04 -7.32 -12.48
N GLY A 174 20.56 -7.92 -13.57
CA GLY A 174 21.82 -8.67 -13.56
C GLY A 174 21.69 -10.15 -13.21
N HIS A 175 20.49 -10.62 -12.89
CA HIS A 175 20.18 -12.03 -12.64
C HIS A 175 19.79 -12.73 -13.94
N GLN A 176 20.40 -13.88 -14.22
CA GLN A 176 19.95 -14.76 -15.30
C GLN A 176 18.74 -15.55 -14.82
N ILE A 177 17.59 -15.28 -15.42
CA ILE A 177 16.32 -15.88 -15.05
C ILE A 177 15.90 -16.87 -16.12
N GLN A 178 15.46 -18.04 -15.68
CA GLN A 178 14.82 -19.03 -16.55
C GLN A 178 13.33 -19.05 -16.22
N PRO A 179 12.48 -18.39 -17.03
CA PRO A 179 11.04 -18.42 -16.82
C PRO A 179 10.49 -19.84 -16.80
N VAL A 180 9.52 -20.08 -15.92
CA VAL A 180 8.76 -21.34 -15.83
C VAL A 180 7.88 -21.48 -17.08
N THR A 181 7.25 -20.38 -17.48
CA THR A 181 6.40 -20.29 -18.67
C THR A 181 6.28 -18.81 -19.08
N ASP A 182 5.81 -18.58 -20.30
CA ASP A 182 5.38 -17.27 -20.77
C ASP A 182 3.87 -17.23 -21.04
N HIS A 183 3.33 -16.02 -21.02
CA HIS A 183 1.92 -15.73 -21.23
C HIS A 183 1.79 -14.56 -22.20
N THR A 184 0.85 -14.67 -23.13
CA THR A 184 0.53 -13.60 -24.08
C THR A 184 -0.97 -13.49 -24.27
N LEU A 185 -1.44 -12.28 -24.57
CA LEU A 185 -2.84 -12.10 -24.93
C LEU A 185 -3.13 -12.67 -26.32
N PRO A 186 -4.37 -13.15 -26.56
CA PRO A 186 -4.85 -13.46 -27.90
C PRO A 186 -4.63 -12.30 -28.87
N ALA A 187 -4.39 -12.61 -30.14
CA ALA A 187 -4.02 -11.62 -31.16
C ALA A 187 -5.06 -10.50 -31.32
N ASP A 188 -6.35 -10.80 -31.16
CA ASP A 188 -7.43 -9.81 -31.22
C ASP A 188 -7.42 -8.86 -30.03
N GLU A 189 -7.16 -9.36 -28.81
CA GLU A 189 -6.98 -8.51 -27.63
C GLU A 189 -5.72 -7.65 -27.73
N HIS A 190 -4.61 -8.23 -28.20
CA HIS A 190 -3.37 -7.50 -28.45
C HIS A 190 -3.60 -6.35 -29.46
N ALA A 191 -4.35 -6.61 -30.54
CA ALA A 191 -4.72 -5.58 -31.52
C ALA A 191 -5.60 -4.48 -30.90
N ARG A 192 -6.54 -4.82 -30.00
CA ARG A 192 -7.37 -3.84 -29.29
C ARG A 192 -6.54 -2.92 -28.38
N PHE A 193 -5.56 -3.45 -27.67
CA PHE A 193 -4.63 -2.63 -26.88
C PHE A 193 -3.78 -1.73 -27.77
N ALA A 194 -3.21 -2.28 -28.86
CA ALA A 194 -2.41 -1.51 -29.81
C ALA A 194 -3.20 -0.36 -30.46
N ALA A 195 -4.47 -0.59 -30.83
CA ALA A 195 -5.35 0.44 -31.38
C ALA A 195 -5.60 1.62 -30.42
N ARG A 196 -5.44 1.40 -29.11
CA ARG A 196 -5.54 2.42 -28.05
C ARG A 196 -4.17 3.01 -27.67
N GLY A 197 -3.10 2.59 -28.36
CA GLY A 197 -1.72 2.96 -28.05
C GLY A 197 -1.19 2.34 -26.75
N LEU A 198 -1.77 1.24 -26.29
CA LEU A 198 -1.35 0.53 -25.08
C LEU A 198 -0.44 -0.65 -25.46
N SER A 199 0.59 -0.88 -24.65
CA SER A 199 1.49 -2.02 -24.84
C SER A 199 0.87 -3.28 -24.25
N ALA A 200 1.03 -4.42 -24.92
CA ALA A 200 0.58 -5.74 -24.44
C ALA A 200 1.72 -6.74 -24.52
N PRO A 201 2.80 -6.54 -23.73
CA PRO A 201 3.96 -7.42 -23.77
C PRO A 201 3.61 -8.83 -23.29
N MET A 202 4.42 -9.78 -23.76
CA MET A 202 4.49 -11.10 -23.15
C MET A 202 4.93 -10.97 -21.69
N LEU A 203 4.32 -11.75 -20.81
CA LEU A 203 4.69 -11.85 -19.41
C LEU A 203 5.34 -13.20 -19.13
N TYR A 204 6.43 -13.19 -18.39
CA TYR A 204 7.20 -14.36 -18.01
C TYR A 204 6.94 -14.69 -16.56
N GLU A 205 6.56 -15.94 -16.28
CA GLU A 205 6.34 -16.44 -14.93
C GLU A 205 7.69 -16.85 -14.32
N LEU A 206 8.03 -16.25 -13.19
CA LEU A 206 9.27 -16.52 -12.46
C LEU A 206 9.16 -17.85 -11.70
N ASP A 207 10.30 -18.54 -11.55
CA ASP A 207 10.38 -19.65 -10.60
C ASP A 207 10.27 -19.11 -9.16
N PRO A 208 9.62 -19.82 -8.22
CA PRO A 208 9.58 -19.42 -6.81
C PRO A 208 10.96 -19.09 -6.20
N ALA A 209 12.03 -19.74 -6.66
CA ALA A 209 13.40 -19.46 -6.25
C ALA A 209 13.87 -18.05 -6.65
N ASP A 210 13.30 -17.47 -7.70
CA ASP A 210 13.64 -16.15 -8.25
C ASP A 210 12.75 -15.02 -7.68
N SER A 211 11.90 -15.31 -6.70
CA SER A 211 10.99 -14.33 -6.06
C SER A 211 11.71 -13.10 -5.47
N GLY A 212 12.98 -13.25 -5.07
CA GLY A 212 13.83 -12.14 -4.64
C GLY A 212 13.96 -11.03 -5.70
N VAL A 213 14.04 -11.40 -6.99
CA VAL A 213 14.18 -10.46 -8.10
C VAL A 213 12.93 -9.59 -8.26
N TYR A 214 11.74 -10.19 -8.14
CA TYR A 214 10.47 -9.45 -8.15
C TYR A 214 10.41 -8.42 -7.02
N ARG A 215 10.80 -8.85 -5.81
CA ARG A 215 10.83 -7.99 -4.62
C ARG A 215 11.82 -6.85 -4.77
N GLU A 216 12.99 -7.09 -5.34
CA GLU A 216 14.00 -6.06 -5.60
C GLU A 216 13.48 -4.97 -6.54
N GLN A 217 12.76 -5.32 -7.61
CA GLN A 217 12.16 -4.34 -8.53
C GLN A 217 11.09 -3.50 -7.81
N MET A 218 10.24 -4.11 -6.99
CA MET A 218 9.26 -3.40 -6.16
C MET A 218 9.91 -2.41 -5.18
N LEU A 219 11.01 -2.81 -4.53
CA LEU A 219 11.77 -1.93 -3.63
C LEU A 219 12.47 -0.80 -4.38
N GLU A 220 13.01 -1.09 -5.56
CA GLU A 220 13.60 -0.08 -6.44
C GLU A 220 12.55 0.96 -6.87
N LEU A 221 11.34 0.51 -7.26
CA LEU A 221 10.22 1.39 -7.57
C LEU A 221 9.88 2.31 -6.40
N THR A 222 9.86 1.76 -5.18
CA THR A 222 9.55 2.51 -3.94
C THR A 222 10.50 3.70 -3.73
N ARG A 223 11.77 3.55 -4.13
CA ARG A 223 12.77 4.63 -4.03
C ARG A 223 12.63 5.69 -5.12
N LYS A 224 12.13 5.31 -6.30
CA LYS A 224 12.08 6.16 -7.50
C LYS A 224 10.72 6.82 -7.74
N ASN A 225 9.65 6.31 -7.13
CA ASN A 225 8.28 6.75 -7.41
C ASN A 225 7.55 7.20 -6.12
N PRO A 226 7.17 8.49 -6.01
CA PRO A 226 6.46 9.00 -4.83
C PRO A 226 5.07 8.37 -4.63
N HIS A 227 4.51 7.71 -5.64
CA HIS A 227 3.23 7.02 -5.54
C HIS A 227 3.32 5.54 -5.16
N ALA A 228 4.53 4.99 -5.02
CA ALA A 228 4.72 3.56 -4.75
C ALA A 228 4.17 3.11 -3.39
N ALA A 229 3.99 4.02 -2.42
CA ALA A 229 3.35 3.73 -1.13
C ALA A 229 1.90 3.20 -1.26
N SER A 230 1.29 3.31 -2.45
CA SER A 230 -0.02 2.75 -2.76
C SER A 230 -0.01 1.25 -3.07
N VAL A 231 1.16 0.61 -3.11
CA VAL A 231 1.31 -0.82 -3.40
C VAL A 231 2.08 -1.50 -2.28
N HIS A 232 1.55 -2.62 -1.79
CA HIS A 232 2.20 -3.40 -0.75
C HIS A 232 3.35 -4.24 -1.31
N VAL A 233 4.49 -4.25 -0.58
CA VAL A 233 5.66 -5.09 -0.88
C VAL A 233 5.72 -6.21 0.15
N TYR A 234 5.39 -7.43 -0.27
CA TYR A 234 5.49 -8.62 0.55
C TYR A 234 6.95 -9.02 0.80
N ASP A 235 7.19 -9.87 1.79
CA ASP A 235 8.50 -10.49 1.93
C ASP A 235 8.74 -11.58 0.87
N GLU A 236 9.99 -12.03 0.77
CA GLU A 236 10.38 -13.01 -0.25
C GLU A 236 9.70 -14.38 -0.04
N ASN A 237 9.49 -14.80 1.20
CA ASN A 237 8.85 -16.09 1.48
C ASN A 237 7.37 -16.06 1.09
N GLU A 238 6.69 -14.94 1.32
CA GLU A 238 5.33 -14.72 0.85
C GLU A 238 5.26 -14.70 -0.68
N TYR A 239 6.15 -13.96 -1.35
CA TYR A 239 6.19 -13.94 -2.82
C TYR A 239 6.51 -15.30 -3.43
N ARG A 240 7.33 -16.14 -2.78
CA ARG A 240 7.61 -17.51 -3.20
C ARG A 240 6.36 -18.38 -3.27
N GLN A 241 5.30 -18.01 -2.56
CA GLN A 241 4.01 -18.71 -2.57
C GLN A 241 3.02 -18.14 -3.61
N MET A 242 3.43 -17.13 -4.37
CA MET A 242 2.60 -16.47 -5.39
C MET A 242 3.11 -16.81 -6.78
N ARG A 243 2.24 -16.64 -7.79
CA ARG A 243 2.69 -16.66 -9.19
C ARG A 243 3.15 -15.27 -9.57
N LEU A 244 4.41 -15.12 -9.94
CA LEU A 244 5.04 -13.83 -10.20
C LEU A 244 5.27 -13.67 -11.70
N LEU A 245 4.62 -12.68 -12.30
CA LEU A 245 4.67 -12.42 -13.74
C LEU A 245 5.41 -11.12 -13.99
N VAL A 246 6.38 -11.12 -14.90
CA VAL A 246 7.19 -9.94 -15.22
C VAL A 246 7.37 -9.77 -16.72
N THR A 247 7.64 -8.54 -17.17
CA THR A 247 8.11 -8.28 -18.54
C THR A 247 9.53 -8.82 -18.76
N ASP A 248 9.96 -8.93 -20.03
CA ASP A 248 11.31 -9.39 -20.39
C ASP A 248 12.45 -8.56 -19.78
N ASP A 249 12.23 -7.26 -19.60
CA ASP A 249 13.15 -6.33 -18.91
C ASP A 249 13.01 -6.37 -17.37
N GLY A 250 12.01 -7.08 -16.85
CA GLY A 250 11.66 -7.16 -15.43
C GLY A 250 11.17 -5.85 -14.80
N LYS A 251 10.93 -4.80 -15.61
CA LYS A 251 10.57 -3.47 -15.13
C LYS A 251 9.06 -3.24 -15.01
N ALA A 252 8.25 -4.23 -15.31
CA ALA A 252 6.84 -4.28 -14.94
C ALA A 252 6.46 -5.70 -14.54
N GLY A 253 5.48 -5.83 -13.67
CA GLY A 253 5.03 -7.14 -13.20
C GLY A 253 3.78 -7.12 -12.35
N VAL A 254 3.23 -8.30 -12.13
CA VAL A 254 2.02 -8.54 -11.33
C VAL A 254 2.14 -9.88 -10.60
N ALA A 255 1.66 -9.92 -9.36
CA ALA A 255 1.67 -11.13 -8.55
C ALA A 255 0.24 -11.65 -8.38
N LEU A 256 0.08 -12.97 -8.48
CA LEU A 256 -1.18 -13.66 -8.20
C LEU A 256 -1.04 -14.47 -6.91
N LYS A 257 -1.86 -14.11 -5.93
CA LYS A 257 -2.02 -14.86 -4.67
C LYS A 257 -3.37 -15.58 -4.75
N ASP A 258 -3.34 -16.84 -5.16
CA ASP A 258 -4.54 -17.60 -5.53
C ASP A 258 -5.34 -16.87 -6.63
N ASP A 259 -6.56 -16.42 -6.33
CA ASP A 259 -7.45 -15.67 -7.21
C ASP A 259 -7.30 -14.14 -7.06
N GLU A 260 -6.36 -13.66 -6.25
CA GLU A 260 -6.14 -12.25 -5.96
C GLU A 260 -4.96 -11.67 -6.75
N ILE A 261 -5.20 -10.55 -7.42
CA ILE A 261 -4.14 -9.74 -8.01
C ILE A 261 -3.55 -8.85 -6.92
N VAL A 262 -2.27 -9.02 -6.64
CA VAL A 262 -1.51 -8.20 -5.69
C VAL A 262 -0.25 -7.63 -6.32
N SER A 263 0.30 -6.58 -5.71
CA SER A 263 1.64 -6.04 -5.98
C SER A 263 1.94 -5.71 -7.45
N ALA A 264 0.93 -5.29 -8.23
CA ALA A 264 1.15 -4.88 -9.61
C ALA A 264 2.00 -3.60 -9.71
N PHE A 265 3.01 -3.62 -10.58
CA PHE A 265 3.93 -2.50 -10.73
C PHE A 265 4.40 -2.28 -12.17
N ALA A 266 4.83 -1.05 -12.45
CA ALA A 266 5.53 -0.69 -13.67
C ALA A 266 6.47 0.49 -13.39
N HIS A 267 7.74 0.34 -13.76
CA HIS A 267 8.72 1.41 -13.71
C HIS A 267 8.53 2.39 -14.88
N LYS A 268 8.94 3.65 -14.70
CA LYS A 268 8.89 4.68 -15.75
C LYS A 268 9.82 4.36 -16.93
N ASP A 269 10.93 3.69 -16.67
CA ASP A 269 11.95 3.26 -17.62
C ASP A 269 11.71 1.85 -18.19
N CYS A 270 10.51 1.28 -17.97
CA CYS A 270 10.12 0.02 -18.61
C CYS A 270 10.07 0.17 -20.14
N ALA A 271 10.60 -0.83 -20.86
CA ALA A 271 10.58 -0.93 -22.30
C ALA A 271 9.15 -1.03 -22.89
N HIS A 272 8.16 -1.37 -22.04
CA HIS A 272 6.75 -1.54 -22.40
C HIS A 272 5.88 -0.50 -21.71
N PRO A 273 5.89 0.77 -22.17
CA PRO A 273 5.12 1.83 -21.54
C PRO A 273 3.62 1.57 -21.67
N ARG A 274 2.83 2.01 -20.67
CA ARG A 274 1.36 1.87 -20.65
C ARG A 274 0.87 0.41 -20.79
N SER A 275 1.58 -0.51 -20.15
CA SER A 275 1.29 -1.96 -20.14
C SER A 275 0.39 -2.42 -18.99
N VAL A 276 0.10 -1.56 -18.00
CA VAL A 276 -0.64 -1.97 -16.79
C VAL A 276 -2.00 -2.60 -17.12
N GLN A 277 -2.78 -2.02 -18.03
CA GLN A 277 -4.11 -2.55 -18.36
C GLN A 277 -4.04 -3.93 -19.02
N SER A 278 -3.10 -4.14 -19.95
CA SER A 278 -2.92 -5.44 -20.59
C SER A 278 -2.32 -6.47 -19.64
N MET A 279 -1.45 -6.05 -18.72
CA MET A 279 -0.89 -6.91 -17.69
C MET A 279 -1.96 -7.40 -16.71
N ILE A 280 -2.82 -6.49 -16.23
CA ILE A 280 -3.96 -6.86 -15.38
C ILE A 280 -4.93 -7.76 -16.14
N ARG A 281 -5.17 -7.49 -17.43
CA ARG A 281 -5.98 -8.34 -18.30
C ARG A 281 -5.38 -9.74 -18.48
N GLN A 282 -4.06 -9.87 -18.58
CA GLN A 282 -3.39 -11.18 -18.60
C GLN A 282 -3.57 -11.90 -17.26
N ALA A 283 -3.39 -11.19 -16.15
CA ALA A 283 -3.60 -11.75 -14.81
C ALA A 283 -5.03 -12.29 -14.60
N THR A 284 -6.07 -11.64 -15.16
CA THR A 284 -7.44 -12.19 -15.09
C THR A 284 -7.59 -13.50 -15.85
N ARG A 285 -6.96 -13.63 -17.02
CA ARG A 285 -6.95 -14.90 -17.78
C ARG A 285 -6.24 -16.03 -17.03
N LEU A 286 -5.38 -15.69 -16.07
CA LEU A 286 -4.64 -16.62 -15.23
C LEU A 286 -5.32 -16.91 -13.87
N GLY A 287 -6.56 -16.43 -13.68
CA GLY A 287 -7.37 -16.69 -12.50
C GLY A 287 -7.41 -15.55 -11.48
N GLY A 288 -6.72 -14.43 -11.73
CA GLY A 288 -6.79 -13.23 -10.90
C GLY A 288 -8.13 -12.53 -11.04
N HIS A 289 -9.09 -12.86 -10.19
CA HIS A 289 -10.48 -12.41 -10.29
C HIS A 289 -10.90 -11.42 -9.20
N ARG A 290 -10.02 -11.12 -8.24
CA ARG A 290 -10.26 -10.07 -7.24
C ARG A 290 -9.02 -9.26 -6.96
N LEU A 291 -9.23 -8.05 -6.45
CA LEU A 291 -8.18 -7.17 -5.93
C LEU A 291 -8.80 -6.12 -5.00
N ASP A 292 -7.97 -5.49 -4.21
CA ASP A 292 -8.29 -4.24 -3.53
C ASP A 292 -7.24 -3.18 -3.84
N CYS A 293 -7.66 -1.92 -3.85
CA CYS A 293 -6.75 -0.81 -4.11
C CYS A 293 -7.25 0.49 -3.50
N PHE A 294 -6.34 1.42 -3.26
CA PHE A 294 -6.72 2.78 -2.89
C PHE A 294 -7.44 3.48 -4.05
N ASP A 295 -8.51 4.21 -3.75
CA ASP A 295 -9.33 5.00 -4.67
C ASP A 295 -8.55 6.20 -5.25
N THR A 296 -7.61 5.87 -6.13
CA THR A 296 -6.67 6.80 -6.77
C THR A 296 -6.87 6.75 -8.28
N VAL A 297 -5.79 6.57 -9.05
CA VAL A 297 -5.89 6.26 -10.49
C VAL A 297 -6.14 4.78 -10.77
N LEU A 298 -5.89 3.92 -9.77
CA LEU A 298 -5.89 2.46 -9.94
C LEU A 298 -7.25 1.88 -10.32
N PRO A 299 -8.38 2.25 -9.68
CA PRO A 299 -9.67 1.67 -10.04
C PRO A 299 -10.06 1.92 -11.51
N LYS A 300 -9.61 3.03 -12.09
CA LYS A 300 -9.80 3.33 -13.52
C LYS A 300 -9.06 2.34 -14.42
N LEU A 301 -7.81 2.01 -14.07
CA LEU A 301 -7.00 1.05 -14.83
C LEU A 301 -7.58 -0.36 -14.71
N TYR A 302 -8.05 -0.74 -13.53
CA TYR A 302 -8.63 -2.06 -13.29
C TYR A 302 -10.02 -2.22 -13.91
N SER A 303 -10.84 -1.15 -13.91
CA SER A 303 -12.14 -1.17 -14.59
C SER A 303 -12.03 -1.40 -16.09
N ASP A 304 -10.98 -0.86 -16.72
CA ASP A 304 -10.69 -1.12 -18.13
C ASP A 304 -10.39 -2.61 -18.40
N ALA A 305 -9.77 -3.31 -17.44
CA ALA A 305 -9.49 -4.74 -17.52
C ALA A 305 -10.71 -5.62 -17.19
N GLY A 306 -11.84 -5.03 -16.75
CA GLY A 306 -13.07 -5.73 -16.41
C GLY A 306 -13.36 -5.86 -14.92
N PHE A 307 -12.61 -5.17 -14.05
CA PHE A 307 -12.93 -5.17 -12.63
C PHE A 307 -14.06 -4.19 -12.30
N VAL A 308 -15.00 -4.62 -11.47
CA VAL A 308 -16.07 -3.76 -10.95
C VAL A 308 -15.90 -3.54 -9.45
N PRO A 309 -16.13 -2.32 -8.92
CA PRO A 309 -16.21 -2.08 -7.48
C PRO A 309 -17.36 -2.85 -6.86
N VAL A 310 -17.09 -3.66 -5.85
CA VAL A 310 -18.08 -4.48 -5.13
C VAL A 310 -18.25 -4.08 -3.68
N ALA A 311 -17.23 -3.45 -3.09
CA ALA A 311 -17.27 -2.87 -1.76
C ALA A 311 -16.25 -1.75 -1.64
N ARG A 312 -16.41 -0.92 -0.61
CA ARG A 312 -15.58 0.23 -0.30
C ARG A 312 -15.38 0.33 1.20
N LEU A 313 -14.16 0.55 1.65
CA LEU A 313 -13.85 0.80 3.06
C LEU A 313 -13.27 2.20 3.18
N ALA A 314 -13.87 3.00 4.07
CA ALA A 314 -13.39 4.33 4.36
C ALA A 314 -11.93 4.29 4.84
N TRP A 315 -11.11 5.25 4.37
CA TRP A 315 -9.72 5.35 4.83
C TRP A 315 -9.63 5.40 6.36
N ASN A 316 -8.64 4.69 6.91
CA ASN A 316 -8.31 4.74 8.32
C ASN A 316 -6.80 4.99 8.48
N ASP A 317 -6.44 6.12 9.08
CA ASP A 317 -5.06 6.55 9.33
C ASP A 317 -4.25 5.50 10.12
N ASP A 318 -4.89 4.63 10.92
CA ASP A 318 -4.24 3.53 11.64
C ASP A 318 -3.49 2.55 10.75
N TYR A 319 -4.05 2.34 9.56
CA TYR A 319 -3.61 1.39 8.56
C TYR A 319 -2.94 2.10 7.37
N ALA A 320 -2.64 3.39 7.50
CA ALA A 320 -1.88 4.13 6.51
C ALA A 320 -0.52 3.42 6.28
N PRO A 321 -0.12 3.20 5.01
CA PRO A 321 1.19 2.62 4.70
C PRO A 321 2.34 3.45 5.29
N ASP A 322 3.43 2.78 5.63
CA ASP A 322 4.65 3.45 6.09
C ASP A 322 5.12 4.46 5.02
N GLY A 323 5.36 5.71 5.44
CA GLY A 323 5.81 6.78 4.53
C GLY A 323 4.71 7.39 3.65
N TRP A 324 3.43 7.18 3.95
CA TRP A 324 2.33 7.78 3.21
C TRP A 324 2.36 9.32 3.20
N ASP A 325 2.44 9.91 2.00
CA ASP A 325 2.47 11.35 1.80
C ASP A 325 1.05 11.88 1.48
N TYR A 326 0.36 12.40 2.50
CA TYR A 326 -0.99 12.96 2.38
C TYR A 326 -1.07 14.12 1.39
N GLN A 327 0.00 14.92 1.23
CA GLN A 327 0.01 16.02 0.28
C GLN A 327 0.11 15.49 -1.15
N GLN A 328 1.00 14.52 -1.38
CA GLN A 328 1.16 13.87 -2.69
C GLN A 328 -0.14 13.20 -3.17
N PHE A 329 -0.91 12.61 -2.25
CA PHE A 329 -2.21 12.02 -2.54
C PHE A 329 -3.39 12.99 -2.32
N GLY A 330 -3.14 14.28 -2.07
CA GLY A 330 -4.14 15.27 -1.66
C GLY A 330 -5.36 15.37 -2.57
N ARG A 331 -5.18 15.13 -3.87
CA ARG A 331 -6.27 15.10 -4.87
C ARG A 331 -7.27 13.95 -4.68
N PHE A 332 -6.92 12.94 -3.88
CA PHE A 332 -7.75 11.78 -3.58
C PHE A 332 -8.22 11.85 -2.13
N ASN A 333 -9.41 12.39 -1.92
CA ASN A 333 -10.01 12.54 -0.60
C ASN A 333 -9.07 13.21 0.43
N GLY A 334 -8.39 14.30 0.05
CA GLY A 334 -7.48 15.02 0.94
C GLY A 334 -6.26 14.19 1.39
N GLY A 335 -5.80 13.25 0.57
CA GLY A 335 -4.69 12.35 0.90
C GLY A 335 -5.13 11.08 1.63
N ARG A 336 -6.44 10.83 1.72
CA ARG A 336 -7.04 9.70 2.44
C ARG A 336 -7.96 8.89 1.53
N PRO A 337 -7.46 8.34 0.42
CA PRO A 337 -8.29 7.59 -0.51
C PRO A 337 -8.87 6.35 0.16
N ASP A 338 -10.17 6.10 0.01
CA ASP A 338 -10.79 4.86 0.49
C ASP A 338 -10.15 3.63 -0.15
N VAL A 339 -10.30 2.46 0.48
CA VAL A 339 -9.96 1.18 -0.15
C VAL A 339 -11.17 0.70 -0.95
N VAL A 340 -10.98 0.38 -2.22
CA VAL A 340 -12.00 -0.17 -3.12
C VAL A 340 -11.69 -1.63 -3.37
N PHE A 341 -12.62 -2.50 -3.01
CA PHE A 341 -12.57 -3.92 -3.33
C PHE A 341 -13.25 -4.12 -4.67
N MET A 342 -12.58 -4.82 -5.57
CA MET A 342 -13.06 -5.04 -6.92
C MET A 342 -13.02 -6.52 -7.27
N ALA A 343 -13.99 -6.94 -8.09
CA ALA A 343 -14.08 -8.30 -8.62
C ALA A 343 -14.18 -8.27 -10.14
N TYR A 344 -13.66 -9.30 -10.79
CA TYR A 344 -13.64 -9.41 -12.24
C TYR A 344 -15.02 -9.78 -12.78
N ASP A 345 -15.48 -9.03 -13.77
CA ASP A 345 -16.67 -9.32 -14.57
C ASP A 345 -16.28 -9.30 -16.07
N PRO A 346 -16.31 -10.45 -16.76
CA PRO A 346 -15.95 -10.53 -18.18
C PRO A 346 -16.85 -9.68 -19.09
N ASP A 347 -18.08 -9.36 -18.68
CA ASP A 347 -19.00 -8.51 -19.45
C ASP A 347 -18.68 -7.02 -19.29
N ARG A 348 -17.79 -6.68 -18.36
CA ARG A 348 -17.43 -5.29 -18.00
C ARG A 348 -16.06 -4.87 -18.53
N VAL A 349 -15.46 -5.67 -19.38
CA VAL A 349 -14.15 -5.45 -20.00
C VAL A 349 -14.21 -4.23 -20.92
N GLY A 350 -13.22 -3.33 -20.80
CA GLY A 350 -13.27 -2.00 -21.42
C GLY A 350 -14.20 -1.03 -20.69
N GLY A 351 -14.64 -1.38 -19.48
CA GLY A 351 -15.51 -0.57 -18.65
C GLY A 351 -14.82 0.67 -18.09
N THR A 352 -15.63 1.57 -17.55
CA THR A 352 -15.15 2.79 -16.90
C THR A 352 -15.43 2.76 -15.41
N TYR A 353 -14.51 3.34 -14.65
CA TYR A 353 -14.68 3.52 -13.22
C TYR A 353 -15.55 4.75 -12.94
N THR A 354 -16.50 4.61 -12.01
CA THR A 354 -17.27 5.73 -11.46
C THR A 354 -16.71 6.06 -10.07
N PRO A 355 -16.14 7.27 -9.84
CA PRO A 355 -15.65 7.67 -8.53
C PRO A 355 -16.70 7.50 -7.44
N GLY A 356 -16.30 6.96 -6.28
CA GLY A 356 -17.22 6.68 -5.18
C GLY A 356 -18.05 5.40 -5.32
N ALA A 357 -17.92 4.64 -6.42
CA ALA A 357 -18.63 3.37 -6.59
C ALA A 357 -18.20 2.31 -5.56
N GLY A 358 -19.11 1.35 -5.29
CA GLY A 358 -18.97 0.31 -4.27
C GLY A 358 -19.71 0.66 -2.98
N GLU A 359 -20.41 -0.33 -2.39
CA GLU A 359 -21.09 -0.14 -1.10
C GLU A 359 -20.07 0.01 0.03
N TYR A 360 -20.29 0.97 0.93
CA TYR A 360 -19.45 1.11 2.12
C TYR A 360 -19.61 -0.11 3.04
N VAL A 361 -18.49 -0.62 3.51
CA VAL A 361 -18.39 -1.69 4.53
C VAL A 361 -17.62 -1.18 5.73
N ASP A 362 -17.94 -1.74 6.90
CA ASP A 362 -17.36 -1.32 8.18
C ASP A 362 -16.01 -1.98 8.50
N ASP A 363 -15.62 -3.01 7.74
CA ASP A 363 -14.45 -3.84 8.03
C ASP A 363 -13.82 -4.40 6.75
N TYR A 364 -12.50 -4.53 6.76
CA TYR A 364 -11.72 -5.04 5.62
C TYR A 364 -12.06 -6.49 5.28
N ASP A 365 -12.29 -7.35 6.29
CA ASP A 365 -12.67 -8.76 6.07
C ASP A 365 -14.01 -8.85 5.31
N ILE A 366 -14.92 -7.90 5.53
CA ILE A 366 -16.21 -7.83 4.81
C ILE A 366 -15.99 -7.45 3.34
N GLY A 367 -15.09 -6.50 3.07
CA GLY A 367 -14.74 -6.10 1.71
C GLY A 367 -14.15 -7.26 0.90
N ILE A 368 -13.23 -8.02 1.50
CA ILE A 368 -12.67 -9.24 0.90
C ILE A 368 -13.76 -10.28 0.64
N ALA A 369 -14.63 -10.54 1.63
CA ALA A 369 -15.72 -11.50 1.47
C ALA A 369 -16.70 -11.10 0.35
N ARG A 370 -16.96 -9.80 0.16
CA ARG A 370 -17.78 -9.28 -0.94
C ARG A 370 -17.12 -9.53 -2.30
N ALA A 371 -15.80 -9.35 -2.42
CA ALA A 371 -15.07 -9.65 -3.64
C ALA A 371 -15.03 -11.15 -3.95
N GLN A 372 -14.83 -12.00 -2.94
CA GLN A 372 -14.84 -13.45 -3.08
C GLN A 372 -16.22 -14.01 -3.46
N ALA A 373 -17.29 -13.43 -2.91
CA ALA A 373 -18.66 -13.87 -3.17
C ALA A 373 -19.26 -13.32 -4.47
N TYR A 374 -18.55 -12.42 -5.17
CA TYR A 374 -19.06 -11.79 -6.37
C TYR A 374 -19.22 -12.81 -7.51
N GLN A 375 -20.40 -12.83 -8.11
CA GLN A 375 -20.71 -13.64 -9.28
C GLN A 375 -21.12 -12.73 -10.44
N PRO A 376 -20.38 -12.75 -11.57
CA PRO A 376 -20.77 -12.02 -12.77
C PRO A 376 -22.20 -12.34 -13.20
N GLY A 377 -23.00 -11.32 -13.51
CA GLY A 377 -24.36 -11.49 -14.02
C GLY A 377 -25.48 -11.66 -12.97
N ALA A 378 -25.19 -11.62 -11.66
CA ALA A 378 -26.22 -11.77 -10.62
C ALA A 378 -27.21 -10.57 -10.50
N SER A 379 -26.97 -9.45 -11.18
CA SER A 379 -27.85 -8.26 -11.17
C SER A 379 -28.91 -8.23 -12.29
N LYS A 380 -29.27 -9.38 -12.89
CA LYS A 380 -30.45 -9.50 -13.76
C LYS A 380 -31.51 -10.39 -13.10
N ILE A 381 -32.24 -9.85 -12.13
CA ILE A 381 -33.57 -10.34 -11.73
C ILE A 381 -34.51 -9.15 -11.67
#